data_AF-A0A2G1MFR9-F1
#
_entry.id   AF-A0A2G1MFR9-F1
#
_cell.length_a   1.000
_cell.length_b   1.000
_cell.length_c   1.000
_cell.angle_alpha   90.00
_cell.angle_beta   90.00
_cell.angle_gamma   90.00
#
_symmetry.space_group_name_H-M   'P 1'
#
loop_
_entity.id
_entity.type
_entity.pdbx_description
1 polymer ?
#
loop_
_entity_poly.entity_id
_entity_poly.type
_entity_poly.pdbx_seq_one_letter_code
_entity_poly.pdbx_strand_id
1 'polypeptide(L)'
;MKARVSALETGTEETVVIATVPIAWTEAERHEAVTAHAHRNGITSPFGIMCFGDKAATDVAIGYVGTIRDLMDYVAVHGRRLGDRRHTPSMEGSDQ
;
A
#
# COMPACT_ATOMS: atom_id res chain seq x y z
N MET A 1 -19.35 -10.97 -9.07
CA MET A 1 -18.39 -12.08 -9.24
C MET A 1 -17.13 -11.68 -8.49
N LYS A 2 -16.95 -12.11 -7.24
CA LYS A 2 -15.76 -11.76 -6.44
C LYS A 2 -14.59 -12.57 -7.00
N ALA A 3 -13.59 -11.90 -7.56
CA ALA A 3 -12.35 -12.54 -7.98
C ALA A 3 -11.71 -13.17 -6.74
N ARG A 4 -11.85 -14.49 -6.64
CA ARG A 4 -11.20 -15.30 -5.62
C ARG A 4 -9.71 -15.26 -5.96
N VAL A 5 -8.93 -14.57 -5.15
CA VAL A 5 -7.50 -14.35 -5.36
C VAL A 5 -6.81 -15.72 -5.30
N SER A 6 -6.49 -16.30 -6.46
CA SER A 6 -5.81 -17.60 -6.59
C SER A 6 -4.46 -17.67 -5.86
N ALA A 7 -3.89 -16.53 -5.43
CA ALA A 7 -2.64 -16.51 -4.67
C ALA A 7 -2.73 -17.15 -3.28
N LEU A 8 -3.93 -17.41 -2.75
CA LEU A 8 -4.12 -18.02 -1.43
C LEU A 8 -3.90 -19.55 -1.40
N GLU A 9 -3.81 -20.22 -2.56
CA GLU A 9 -3.84 -21.69 -2.65
C GLU A 9 -2.45 -22.33 -2.89
N THR A 10 -1.40 -21.56 -3.18
CA THR A 10 -0.05 -22.07 -3.48
C THR A 10 0.98 -21.52 -2.49
N GLY A 11 1.32 -22.32 -1.49
CA GLY A 11 2.14 -21.92 -0.34
C GLY A 11 3.54 -21.38 -0.66
N THR A 12 4.08 -20.68 0.35
CA THR A 12 5.45 -20.14 0.58
C THR A 12 5.71 -18.65 0.32
N GLU A 13 4.91 -17.94 -0.49
CA GLU A 13 5.08 -16.48 -0.60
C GLU A 13 4.24 -15.77 0.47
N GLU A 14 4.90 -15.00 1.34
CA GLU A 14 4.26 -14.24 2.41
C GLU A 14 3.31 -13.21 1.81
N THR A 15 2.01 -13.38 2.07
CA THR A 15 1.00 -12.37 1.72
C THR A 15 1.28 -11.12 2.53
N VAL A 16 1.24 -9.95 1.90
CA VAL A 16 1.44 -8.67 2.54
C VAL A 16 0.16 -7.85 2.45
N VAL A 17 -0.23 -7.26 3.57
CA VAL A 17 -1.29 -6.25 3.65
C VAL A 17 -0.65 -4.89 3.83
N ILE A 18 -0.94 -3.98 2.90
CA ILE A 18 -0.55 -2.58 3.02
C ILE A 18 -1.78 -1.76 3.36
N ALA A 19 -1.69 -1.03 4.47
CA ALA A 19 -2.79 -0.21 4.96
C ALA A 19 -2.35 1.21 5.30
N THR A 20 -3.28 2.14 5.14
CA THR A 20 -3.20 3.49 5.71
C THR A 20 -3.96 3.48 7.04
N VAL A 21 -3.38 4.14 8.04
CA VAL A 21 -3.91 4.18 9.41
C VAL A 21 -3.67 5.56 10.03
N PRO A 22 -4.45 5.96 11.05
CA PRO A 22 -4.20 7.20 11.77
C PRO A 22 -2.79 7.24 12.35
N ILE A 23 -2.05 8.32 12.07
CA ILE A 23 -0.66 8.47 12.54
C ILE A 23 -0.55 8.56 14.07
N ALA A 24 -1.63 8.96 14.75
CA ALA A 24 -1.68 9.12 16.20
C ALA A 24 -1.73 7.78 16.96
N TRP A 25 -2.10 6.69 16.28
CA TRP A 25 -2.16 5.37 16.90
C TRP A 25 -0.76 4.79 17.12
N THR A 26 -0.58 4.04 18.18
CA THR A 26 0.63 3.25 18.47
C THR A 26 0.80 2.13 17.45
N GLU A 27 2.00 1.53 17.42
CA GLU A 27 2.26 0.39 16.53
C GLU A 27 1.34 -0.80 16.81
N ALA A 28 1.10 -1.10 18.09
CA ALA A 28 0.21 -2.18 18.50
C ALA A 28 -1.23 -1.94 18.05
N GLU A 29 -1.77 -0.74 18.27
CA GLU A 29 -3.14 -0.37 17.84
C GLU A 29 -3.28 -0.44 16.32
N ARG A 30 -2.28 0.05 15.57
CA ARG A 30 -2.29 -0.04 14.10
C ARG A 30 -2.29 -1.49 13.64
N HIS A 31 -1.43 -2.32 14.22
CA HIS A 31 -1.33 -3.73 13.85
C HIS A 31 -2.63 -4.48 14.15
N GLU A 32 -3.18 -4.31 15.35
CA GLU A 32 -4.45 -4.94 15.74
C GLU A 32 -5.61 -4.52 14.84
N ALA A 33 -5.76 -3.21 14.58
CA ALA A 33 -6.82 -2.67 13.75
C ALA A 33 -6.74 -3.17 12.31
N VAL A 34 -5.54 -3.23 11.72
CA VAL A 34 -5.31 -3.74 10.37
C VAL A 34 -5.61 -5.24 10.29
N THR A 35 -5.15 -6.03 11.27
CA THR A 35 -5.46 -7.47 11.34
C THR A 35 -6.97 -7.70 11.41
N ALA A 36 -7.67 -7.00 12.30
CA ALA A 36 -9.12 -7.11 12.42
C ALA A 36 -9.84 -6.70 11.13
N HIS A 37 -9.40 -5.63 10.47
CA HIS A 37 -9.95 -5.18 9.19
C HIS A 37 -9.69 -6.21 8.07
N ALA A 38 -8.49 -6.76 7.99
CA ALA A 38 -8.13 -7.78 7.00
C ALA A 38 -8.99 -9.05 7.16
N HIS A 39 -9.16 -9.53 8.39
CA HIS A 39 -10.01 -10.68 8.70
C HIS A 39 -11.48 -10.44 8.34
N ARG A 40 -12.03 -9.25 8.64
CA ARG A 40 -13.40 -8.88 8.23
C ARG A 40 -13.60 -8.90 6.72
N ASN A 41 -12.53 -8.71 5.94
CA ASN A 41 -12.54 -8.77 4.48
C ASN A 41 -12.19 -10.17 3.92
N GLY A 42 -12.05 -11.18 4.78
CA GLY A 42 -11.82 -12.57 4.38
C GLY A 42 -10.36 -12.94 4.10
N ILE A 43 -9.41 -12.09 4.52
CA ILE A 43 -7.98 -12.39 4.45
C ILE A 43 -7.62 -13.17 5.71
N THR A 44 -7.48 -14.49 5.61
CA THR A 44 -7.30 -15.38 6.78
C THR A 44 -6.01 -16.19 6.75
N SER A 45 -5.27 -16.17 5.65
CA SER A 45 -3.93 -16.75 5.60
C SER A 45 -2.97 -15.93 6.47
N PRO A 46 -1.83 -16.49 6.92
CA PRO A 46 -0.77 -15.69 7.51
C PRO A 46 -0.35 -14.56 6.55
N PHE A 47 -0.23 -13.33 7.07
CA PHE A 47 0.23 -12.19 6.30
C PHE A 47 1.12 -11.26 7.13
N GLY A 48 2.07 -10.61 6.46
CA GLY A 48 2.82 -9.48 6.99
C GLY A 48 2.02 -8.17 6.86
N ILE A 49 2.25 -7.21 7.75
CA ILE A 49 1.57 -5.91 7.76
C ILE A 49 2.58 -4.79 7.55
N MET A 50 2.27 -3.90 6.61
CA MET A 50 2.97 -2.64 6.43
C MET A 50 1.98 -1.47 6.54
N CYS A 51 2.21 -0.60 7.54
CA CYS A 51 1.33 0.51 7.86
C CYS A 51 1.95 1.84 7.45
N PHE A 52 1.17 2.67 6.75
CA PHE A 52 1.48 4.08 6.50
C PHE A 52 0.62 4.96 7.41
N GLY A 53 1.26 5.72 8.29
CA GLY A 53 0.58 6.69 9.14
C GLY A 53 0.16 7.92 8.34
N ASP A 54 -1.12 8.27 8.37
CA ASP A 54 -1.67 9.48 7.76
C ASP A 54 -2.38 10.35 8.82
N LYS A 55 -2.19 11.66 8.74
CA LYS A 55 -2.86 12.65 9.59
C LYS A 55 -4.34 12.82 9.24
N ALA A 56 -4.72 12.60 7.98
CA ALA A 56 -6.09 12.73 7.52
C ALA A 56 -6.91 11.44 7.73
N ALA A 57 -6.25 10.30 7.93
CA ALA A 57 -6.92 9.04 8.19
C ALA A 57 -7.57 9.05 9.58
N THR A 58 -8.86 8.71 9.62
CA THR A 58 -9.63 8.50 10.86
C THR A 58 -9.86 7.01 11.16
N ASP A 59 -9.61 6.13 10.17
CA ASP A 59 -9.81 4.69 10.26
C ASP A 59 -8.79 3.96 9.35
N VAL A 60 -8.79 2.63 9.41
CA VAL A 60 -7.99 1.74 8.57
C VAL A 60 -8.52 1.71 7.14
N ALA A 61 -7.63 1.90 6.17
CA ALA A 61 -7.90 1.65 4.75
C ALA A 61 -6.85 0.69 4.17
N ILE A 62 -7.27 -0.49 3.69
CA ILE A 62 -6.38 -1.42 2.99
C ILE A 62 -6.23 -0.97 1.53
N GLY A 63 -5.00 -0.63 1.15
CA GLY A 63 -4.66 -0.22 -0.21
C GLY A 63 -4.16 -1.35 -1.09
N TYR A 64 -3.63 -2.43 -0.50
CA TYR A 64 -3.10 -3.57 -1.24
C TYR A 64 -3.10 -4.85 -0.42
N VAL A 65 -3.38 -5.97 -1.11
CA VAL A 65 -3.30 -7.35 -0.60
C VAL A 65 -2.73 -8.22 -1.71
N GLY A 66 -1.60 -8.87 -1.45
CA GLY A 66 -0.94 -9.72 -2.43
C GLY A 66 0.47 -10.08 -1.99
N THR A 67 1.31 -10.56 -2.91
CA THR A 67 2.71 -10.84 -2.58
C THR A 67 3.54 -9.55 -2.64
N ILE A 68 4.68 -9.52 -1.94
CA ILE A 68 5.63 -8.41 -2.08
C ILE A 68 6.19 -8.33 -3.51
N ARG A 69 6.34 -9.48 -4.19
CA ARG A 69 6.81 -9.56 -5.58
C ARG A 69 5.86 -8.84 -6.52
N ASP A 70 4.57 -9.17 -6.46
CA ASP A 70 3.54 -8.56 -7.31
C ASP A 70 3.46 -7.04 -7.10
N LEU A 71 3.63 -6.57 -5.86
CA LEU A 71 3.69 -5.15 -5.57
C LEU A 71 4.88 -4.49 -6.25
N MET A 72 6.07 -5.08 -6.12
CA MET A 72 7.29 -4.55 -6.71
C MET A 72 7.24 -4.57 -8.23
N ASP A 73 6.66 -5.61 -8.84
CA ASP A 73 6.43 -5.69 -10.27
C ASP A 73 5.45 -4.60 -10.73
N TYR A 74 4.36 -4.39 -10.00
CA TYR A 74 3.41 -3.31 -10.26
C TYR A 74 4.09 -1.94 -10.17
N VAL A 75 4.90 -1.69 -9.14
CA VAL A 75 5.67 -0.45 -8.98
C VAL A 75 6.72 -0.30 -10.08
N ALA A 76 7.37 -1.37 -10.53
CA ALA A 76 8.34 -1.31 -11.62
C ALA A 76 7.68 -0.91 -12.95
N VAL A 77 6.47 -1.40 -13.20
CA VAL A 77 5.72 -1.10 -14.44
C VAL A 77 5.01 0.26 -14.37
N HIS A 78 4.44 0.62 -13.22
CA HIS A 78 3.52 1.77 -13.08
C HIS A 78 4.06 2.90 -12.19
N GLY A 79 5.11 2.65 -11.40
CA GLY A 79 5.77 3.62 -10.55
C GLY A 79 6.53 4.64 -11.39
N ARG A 80 5.82 5.65 -11.89
CA ARG A 80 6.46 6.84 -12.45
C ARG A 80 7.39 7.41 -11.38
N ARG A 81 8.68 7.58 -11.74
CA ARG A 81 9.73 8.18 -10.90
C ARG A 81 9.17 9.35 -10.09
N LEU A 82 8.95 9.14 -8.79
CA LEU A 82 8.68 10.19 -7.81
C LEU A 82 9.83 11.21 -7.69
N GLY A 83 10.97 10.94 -8.34
CA GLY A 83 12.19 11.78 -8.33
C GLY A 83 12.44 12.67 -9.55
N ASP A 84 11.61 12.66 -10.61
CA ASP A 84 11.83 13.50 -11.82
C ASP A 84 11.24 14.92 -11.70
N ARG A 85 11.05 15.44 -10.48
CA ARG A 85 10.90 16.90 -10.25
C ARG A 85 12.26 17.62 -10.28
N ARG A 86 13.12 17.35 -11.26
CA ARG A 86 14.29 18.18 -11.53
C ARG A 86 13.96 19.17 -12.62
N HIS A 87 14.00 20.45 -12.24
CA HIS A 87 14.11 21.62 -13.10
C HIS A 87 13.12 21.71 -14.26
N THR A 88 12.04 22.47 -14.04
CA THR A 88 11.55 23.35 -15.10
C THR A 88 12.68 24.36 -15.39
N PRO A 89 13.27 24.40 -16.59
CA PRO A 89 13.99 25.60 -17.01
C PRO A 89 12.94 26.70 -17.20
N SER A 90 13.07 27.79 -16.45
CA SER A 90 12.33 29.02 -16.73
C SER A 90 12.75 29.50 -18.11
N MET A 91 11.96 29.20 -19.15
CA MET A 91 11.95 30.02 -20.35
C MET A 91 11.09 31.24 -20.05
N GLU A 92 11.67 32.23 -19.37
CA GLU A 92 11.17 33.58 -19.52
C GLU A 92 11.63 34.08 -20.88
N GLY A 93 10.66 34.21 -21.79
CA GLY A 93 10.85 34.81 -23.10
C GLY A 93 11.44 36.20 -22.95
N SER A 94 12.65 36.36 -23.46
CA SER A 94 13.15 37.66 -23.87
C SER A 94 12.55 37.95 -25.25
N ASP A 95 11.46 38.70 -25.27
CA ASP A 95 11.05 39.47 -26.43
C ASP A 95 10.41 40.78 -25.93
N GLN A 96 11.24 41.81 -25.83
CA GLN A 96 10.86 43.22 -25.94
C GLN A 96 11.92 43.92 -26.79
#